data_AF-T1B9P9-F1
#
_entry.id   AF-T1B9P9-F1
#
_cell.length_a   1.000
_cell.length_b   1.000
_cell.length_c   1.000
_cell.angle_alpha   90.00
_cell.angle_beta   90.00
_cell.angle_gamma   90.00
#
_symmetry.space_group_name_H-M   'P 1'
#
loop_
_entity.id
_entity.type
_entity.pdbx_description
1 polymer ?
#
loop_
_entity_poly.entity_id
_entity_poly.type
_entity_poly.pdbx_seq_one_letter_code
_entity_poly.pdbx_strand_id
1 'polypeptide(L)'
;ASRQPRRITAQQILATTADYFGFGIDEICGPSRRRPLVNARQISMYVFRDLTDFSYPAIAREFGGRDHTTVIHAVEKIAALMKERRQIYDQVTELIVRVRSGE
;
A
#
# COMPACT_ATOMS: atom_id res chain seq x y z
N ALA A 1 13.25 24.88 13.16
CA ALA A 1 13.77 23.75 12.38
C ALA A 1 12.86 23.56 11.17
N SER A 2 13.38 23.81 9.96
CA SER A 2 12.68 23.55 8.71
C SER A 2 12.41 22.05 8.62
N ARG A 3 11.16 21.64 8.86
CA ARG A 3 10.70 20.27 8.65
C ARG A 3 10.68 20.05 7.14
N GLN A 4 11.84 19.74 6.56
CA GLN A 4 11.89 19.29 5.17
C GLN A 4 10.92 18.10 5.06
N PRO A 5 10.05 18.06 4.04
CA PRO A 5 9.18 16.91 3.84
C PRO A 5 10.09 15.69 3.66
N ARG A 6 10.03 14.76 4.62
CA ARG A 6 10.75 13.49 4.51
C ARG A 6 10.22 12.80 3.26
N ARG A 7 11.13 12.43 2.34
CA ARG A 7 10.75 11.63 1.18
C ARG A 7 10.23 10.27 1.67
N ILE A 8 9.00 9.95 1.31
CA ILE A 8 8.41 8.64 1.61
C ILE A 8 9.10 7.59 0.75
N THR A 9 9.58 6.52 1.37
CA THR A 9 10.27 5.42 0.68
C THR A 9 9.37 4.20 0.53
N ALA A 10 9.68 3.33 -0.44
CA ALA A 10 8.96 2.07 -0.62
C ALA A 10 9.00 1.19 0.64
N GLN A 11 10.19 1.09 1.26
CA GLN A 11 10.40 0.34 2.50
C GLN A 11 9.51 0.87 3.63
N GLN A 12 9.36 2.20 3.75
CA GLN A 12 8.49 2.80 4.77
C GLN A 12 7.03 2.38 4.58
N ILE A 13 6.51 2.47 3.35
CA ILE A 13 5.12 2.07 3.06
C ILE A 13 4.90 0.58 3.35
N LEU A 14 5.84 -0.28 2.94
CA LEU A 14 5.74 -1.73 3.17
C LEU A 14 5.80 -2.07 4.66
N ALA A 15 6.71 -1.46 5.41
CA ALA A 15 6.85 -1.67 6.84
C ALA A 15 5.60 -1.22 7.61
N THR A 16 5.10 -0.01 7.34
CA THR A 16 3.87 0.49 7.99
C THR A 16 2.65 -0.33 7.57
N THR A 17 2.57 -0.81 6.32
CA THR A 17 1.50 -1.73 5.89
C THR A 17 1.54 -3.04 6.68
N ALA A 18 2.73 -3.64 6.78
CA ALA A 18 2.97 -4.89 7.48
C ALA A 18 2.54 -4.78 8.95
N ASP A 19 2.99 -3.74 9.64
CA ASP A 19 2.60 -3.44 11.02
C ASP A 19 1.08 -3.22 11.16
N TYR A 20 0.49 -2.35 10.34
CA TYR A 20 -0.92 -2.00 10.41
C TYR A 20 -1.86 -3.20 10.25
N PHE A 21 -1.51 -4.15 9.38
CA PHE A 21 -2.33 -5.35 9.13
C PHE A 21 -1.86 -6.60 9.90
N GLY A 22 -0.77 -6.52 10.66
CA GLY A 22 -0.22 -7.64 11.43
C GLY A 22 0.37 -8.77 10.58
N PHE A 23 1.04 -8.43 9.48
CA PHE A 23 1.72 -9.38 8.59
C PHE A 23 3.23 -9.09 8.50
N GLY A 24 4.02 -10.06 8.05
CA GLY A 24 5.39 -9.79 7.62
C GLY A 24 5.45 -9.06 6.27
N ILE A 25 6.49 -8.25 6.04
CA ILE A 25 6.73 -7.64 4.72
C ILE A 25 6.83 -8.72 3.63
N ASP A 26 7.54 -9.83 3.92
CA ASP A 26 7.67 -10.97 3.00
C ASP A 26 6.33 -11.65 2.72
N GLU A 27 5.38 -11.62 3.66
CA GLU A 27 4.04 -12.14 3.42
C GLU A 27 3.26 -11.21 2.49
N ILE A 28 3.30 -9.90 2.74
CA ILE A 28 2.72 -8.87 1.86
C ILE A 28 3.30 -9.00 0.45
N CYS A 29 4.60 -9.18 0.31
CA CYS A 29 5.26 -9.33 -0.99
C CYS A 29 5.15 -10.76 -1.58
N GLY A 30 4.92 -11.78 -0.76
CA GLY A 30 4.91 -13.19 -1.14
C GLY A 30 3.66 -13.63 -1.91
N PRO A 31 3.61 -14.84 -2.48
CA PRO A 31 2.57 -15.25 -3.44
C PRO A 31 1.18 -15.56 -2.82
N SER A 32 1.07 -15.54 -1.49
CA SER A 32 -0.15 -15.94 -0.77
C SER A 32 -1.39 -15.15 -1.23
N ARG A 33 -2.48 -15.91 -1.44
CA ARG A 33 -3.78 -15.40 -1.89
C ARG A 33 -4.84 -15.39 -0.78
N ARG A 34 -4.44 -15.56 0.49
CA ARG A 34 -5.35 -15.47 1.64
C ARG A 34 -6.03 -14.09 1.64
N ARG A 35 -7.35 -14.06 1.84
CA ARG A 35 -8.16 -12.84 1.68
C ARG A 35 -7.63 -11.64 2.49
N PRO A 36 -7.30 -11.77 3.78
CA PRO A 36 -6.79 -10.64 4.57
C PRO A 36 -5.50 -10.05 3.99
N LEU A 37 -4.59 -10.92 3.57
CA LEU A 37 -3.30 -10.56 3.02
C LEU A 37 -3.42 -9.92 1.62
N VAL A 38 -4.32 -10.45 0.77
CA VAL A 38 -4.64 -9.83 -0.53
C VAL A 38 -5.20 -8.43 -0.33
N ASN A 39 -6.09 -8.23 0.65
CA ASN A 39 -6.64 -6.91 0.95
C ASN A 39 -5.54 -5.94 1.43
N ALA A 40 -4.70 -6.36 2.37
CA ALA A 40 -3.56 -5.56 2.85
C ALA A 40 -2.64 -5.13 1.70
N ARG A 41 -2.29 -6.07 0.81
CA ARG A 41 -1.47 -5.80 -0.38
C ARG A 41 -2.13 -4.81 -1.34
N GLN A 42 -3.41 -4.98 -1.62
CA GLN A 42 -4.13 -4.10 -2.56
C GLN A 42 -4.23 -2.67 -2.01
N ILE A 43 -4.51 -2.53 -0.72
CA ILE A 43 -4.51 -1.24 -0.02
C ILE A 43 -3.12 -0.61 -0.09
N SER A 44 -2.06 -1.37 0.19
CA SER A 44 -0.68 -0.89 0.09
C SER A 44 -0.33 -0.40 -1.32
N MET A 45 -0.70 -1.15 -2.37
CA MET A 45 -0.51 -0.73 -3.77
C MET A 45 -1.22 0.59 -4.10
N TYR A 46 -2.42 0.81 -3.57
CA TYR A 46 -3.11 2.10 -3.69
C TYR A 46 -2.32 3.22 -2.99
N VAL A 47 -1.87 2.98 -1.75
CA VAL A 47 -1.08 3.96 -0.99
C VAL A 47 0.24 4.31 -1.67
N PHE A 48 0.92 3.35 -2.31
CA PHE A 48 2.08 3.63 -3.16
C PHE A 48 1.78 4.64 -4.27
N ARG A 49 0.63 4.51 -4.94
CA ARG A 49 0.21 5.45 -6.00
C ARG A 49 -0.20 6.82 -5.47
N ASP A 50 -0.68 6.90 -4.24
CA ASP A 50 -1.08 8.16 -3.60
C ASP A 50 0.13 8.94 -3.04
N LEU A 51 1.12 8.23 -2.51
CA LEU A 51 2.22 8.83 -1.73
C LEU A 51 3.55 8.91 -2.47
N THR A 52 3.67 8.31 -3.66
CA THR A 52 4.94 8.28 -4.40
C THR A 52 4.73 8.49 -5.90
N ASP A 53 5.80 8.88 -6.59
CA ASP A 53 5.84 8.98 -8.06
C ASP A 53 6.14 7.64 -8.75
N PHE A 54 5.99 6.51 -8.05
CA PHE A 54 6.33 5.20 -8.61
C PHE A 54 5.35 4.83 -9.73
N SER A 55 5.89 4.39 -10.86
CA SER A 55 5.09 3.81 -11.95
C SER A 55 4.50 2.44 -11.55
N TYR A 56 3.43 2.00 -12.21
CA TYR A 56 2.85 0.67 -11.94
C TYR A 56 3.88 -0.48 -12.03
N PRO A 57 4.80 -0.51 -13.02
CA PRO A 57 5.86 -1.51 -13.05
C PRO A 57 6.84 -1.38 -11.86
N ALA A 58 7.14 -0.17 -11.41
CA ALA A 58 8.02 0.04 -10.25
C ALA A 58 7.37 -0.51 -8.98
N ILE A 59 6.10 -0.19 -8.75
CA ILE A 59 5.33 -0.75 -7.63
C ILE A 59 5.32 -2.28 -7.71
N ALA A 60 5.08 -2.84 -8.89
CA ALA A 60 5.01 -4.29 -9.04
C ALA A 60 6.32 -5.00 -8.66
N ARG A 61 7.47 -4.36 -8.88
CA ARG A 61 8.78 -4.86 -8.43
C ARG A 61 8.88 -4.90 -6.89
N GLU A 62 8.42 -3.87 -6.19
CA GLU A 62 8.38 -3.84 -4.72
C GLU A 62 7.53 -4.99 -4.15
N PHE A 63 6.47 -5.37 -4.86
CA PHE A 63 5.62 -6.50 -4.51
C PHE A 63 6.09 -7.80 -5.20
N GLY A 64 7.37 -8.14 -5.14
CA GLY A 64 7.89 -9.44 -5.58
C GLY A 64 7.81 -9.68 -7.09
N GLY A 65 7.92 -8.62 -7.90
CA GLY A 65 7.95 -8.73 -9.37
C GLY A 65 6.62 -9.19 -9.99
N ARG A 66 5.49 -8.78 -9.40
CA ARG A 66 4.15 -9.06 -9.95
C ARG A 66 3.95 -8.44 -11.33
N ASP A 67 2.93 -8.90 -12.05
CA ASP A 67 2.49 -8.21 -13.25
C ASP A 67 1.99 -6.80 -12.89
N HIS A 68 2.48 -5.77 -13.57
CA HIS A 68 2.08 -4.38 -13.34
C HIS A 68 0.57 -4.14 -13.52
N THR A 69 -0.11 -4.91 -14.37
CA THR A 69 -1.57 -4.89 -14.51
C THR A 69 -2.27 -5.30 -13.20
N THR A 70 -1.65 -6.17 -12.39
CA THR A 70 -2.16 -6.51 -11.05
C THR A 70 -2.19 -5.29 -10.14
N VAL A 71 -1.19 -4.40 -10.26
CA VAL A 71 -1.16 -3.15 -9.49
C VAL A 71 -2.26 -2.20 -9.96
N ILE A 72 -2.44 -2.06 -11.29
CA ILE A 72 -3.52 -1.25 -11.86
C ILE A 72 -4.88 -1.72 -11.33
N HIS A 73 -5.17 -3.02 -11.44
CA HIS A 73 -6.43 -3.60 -10.94
C HIS A 73 -6.59 -3.42 -9.42
N ALA A 74 -5.52 -3.52 -8.64
CA ALA A 74 -5.58 -3.28 -7.20
C ALA A 74 -5.95 -1.83 -6.88
N VAL A 75 -5.31 -0.88 -7.54
CA VAL A 75 -5.53 0.56 -7.34
C VAL A 75 -6.96 0.94 -7.71
N GLU A 76 -7.43 0.53 -8.89
CA GLU A 76 -8.81 0.77 -9.34
C GLU A 76 -9.84 0.16 -8.40
N LYS A 77 -9.61 -1.09 -7.98
CA LYS A 77 -10.50 -1.79 -7.05
C LYS A 77 -10.59 -1.08 -5.70
N ILE A 78 -9.46 -0.68 -5.11
CA ILE A 78 -9.47 0.03 -3.81
C ILE A 78 -10.12 1.40 -3.96
N ALA A 79 -9.86 2.11 -5.06
CA ALA A 79 -10.51 3.39 -5.37
C ALA A 79 -12.04 3.27 -5.44
N ALA A 80 -12.56 2.21 -6.07
CA ALA A 80 -13.98 1.92 -6.11
C ALA A 80 -14.53 1.53 -4.73
N LEU A 81 -13.86 0.62 -4.03
CA LEU A 81 -14.31 0.14 -2.72
C LEU A 81 -14.35 1.23 -1.64
N MET A 82 -13.46 2.23 -1.69
CA MET A 82 -13.52 3.37 -0.77
C MET A 82 -14.79 4.20 -0.92
N LYS A 83 -15.42 4.22 -2.11
CA LYS A 83 -16.69 4.92 -2.35
C LYS A 83 -17.88 4.16 -1.76
N GLU A 84 -17.77 2.85 -1.64
CA GLU A 84 -18.87 1.96 -1.23
C GLU A 84 -18.76 1.51 0.23
N ARG A 85 -17.54 1.41 0.77
CA ARG A 85 -17.25 0.78 2.05
C ARG A 85 -16.43 1.72 2.91
N ARG A 86 -17.08 2.32 3.91
CA ARG A 86 -16.44 3.19 4.91
C ARG A 86 -15.23 2.54 5.56
N GLN A 87 -15.29 1.26 5.90
CA GLN A 87 -14.17 0.52 6.48
C GLN A 87 -12.90 0.57 5.59
N ILE A 88 -13.04 0.47 4.26
CA ILE A 88 -11.89 0.51 3.34
C ILE A 88 -11.33 1.92 3.27
N TYR A 89 -12.20 2.93 3.23
CA TYR A 89 -11.80 4.33 3.29
C TYR A 89 -11.02 4.65 4.57
N ASP A 90 -11.52 4.21 5.72
CA ASP A 90 -10.89 4.42 7.02
C ASP A 90 -9.51 3.73 7.06
N GLN A 91 -9.40 2.48 6.57
CA GLN A 91 -8.13 1.75 6.49
C GLN A 91 -7.09 2.45 5.61
N VAL A 92 -7.48 2.93 4.44
CA VAL A 92 -6.57 3.65 3.52
C VAL A 92 -6.12 4.97 4.14
N THR A 93 -7.06 5.72 4.72
CA THR A 93 -6.79 7.03 5.33
C THR A 93 -5.84 6.89 6.51
N GLU A 94 -6.11 5.96 7.42
CA GLU A 94 -5.27 5.66 8.57
C GLU A 94 -3.85 5.25 8.14
N LEU A 95 -3.74 4.36 7.14
CA LEU A 95 -2.43 3.94 6.64
C LEU A 95 -1.65 5.10 6.01
N ILE A 96 -2.31 5.98 5.24
CA ILE A 96 -1.68 7.19 4.67
C ILE A 96 -1.14 8.10 5.78
N VAL A 97 -1.95 8.32 6.83
CA VAL A 97 -1.55 9.17 7.97
C VAL A 97 -0.32 8.60 8.65
N ARG A 98 -0.31 7.30 8.97
CA ARG A 98 0.85 6.63 9.61
C ARG A 98 2.12 6.74 8.79
N VAL A 99 2.04 6.46 7.47
CA VAL A 99 3.19 6.60 6.57
C VAL A 99 3.73 8.03 6.55
N ARG A 100 2.85 9.04 6.51
CA ARG A 100 3.27 10.46 6.53
C ARG A 100 3.86 10.89 7.87
N SER A 101 3.36 10.34 8.98
CA SER A 101 3.87 10.59 10.33
C SER A 101 5.22 9.91 10.58
N GLY A 102 5.51 8.81 9.87
CA GLY A 102 6.70 7.98 10.10
C GLY A 102 6.58 7.11 11.35
N GLU A 103 5.35 6.69 11.65
CA GLU A 103 5.00 5.70 12.67
C GLU A 103 5.07 4.28 12.12
#